data_AF-A0A7R9QXV9-F1
#
_entry.id   AF-A0A7R9QXV9-F1
#
_cell.length_a   1.000
_cell.length_b   1.000
_cell.length_c   1.000
_cell.angle_alpha   90.00
_cell.angle_beta   90.00
_cell.angle_gamma   90.00
#
_symmetry.space_group_name_H-M   'P 1'
#
loop_
_entity.id
_entity.type
_entity.pdbx_description
1 polymer ?
#
loop_
_entity_poly.entity_id
_entity_poly.type
_entity_poly.pdbx_seq_one_letter_code
_entity_poly.pdbx_strand_id
1 'polypeptide(L)'
;MFTQLHMNSTFAERREMIVKHRPQYYQLSNQTSGTLQKSDIIDELISYEGSWPAGGIISTADNMLRFANAMLSAYHGNDQVQELWTPETIGKIKPDWMSDNEYAKGWQVIHYPDDLPYPYKTLIWHDGGLTGVSTHLTLFPKENMVGLTSSAVS
;
A
#
# COMPACT_ATOMS: atom_id res chain seq x y z
N MET A 1 16.32 3.32 -4.58
CA MET A 1 14.96 3.09 -5.11
C MET A 1 14.24 4.39 -5.47
N PHE A 2 13.76 5.22 -4.51
CA PHE A 2 12.93 6.39 -4.82
C PHE A 2 13.54 7.38 -5.84
N THR A 3 14.82 7.70 -5.70
CA THR A 3 15.54 8.59 -6.64
C THR A 3 15.57 8.04 -8.08
N GLN A 4 15.71 6.72 -8.24
CA GLN A 4 15.75 6.08 -9.57
C GLN A 4 14.38 6.11 -10.26
N LEU A 5 13.30 6.13 -9.47
CA LEU A 5 11.92 6.25 -9.97
C LEU A 5 11.43 7.71 -10.00
N HIS A 6 12.31 8.67 -9.76
CA HIS A 6 11.99 10.10 -9.66
C HIS A 6 10.89 10.43 -8.63
N MET A 7 10.80 9.64 -7.56
CA MET A 7 9.85 9.82 -6.46
C MET A 7 10.40 10.82 -5.42
N ASN A 8 10.60 12.07 -5.84
CA ASN A 8 11.34 13.08 -5.07
C ASN A 8 10.59 13.62 -3.84
N SER A 9 9.34 13.22 -3.66
CA SER A 9 8.47 13.59 -2.53
C SER A 9 8.03 12.34 -1.75
N THR A 10 8.89 11.32 -1.75
CA THR A 10 8.68 10.07 -1.03
C THR A 10 9.83 9.83 -0.08
N PHE A 11 9.53 9.63 1.19
CA PHE A 11 10.55 9.46 2.23
C PHE A 11 9.95 8.75 3.45
N ALA A 12 10.84 8.21 4.29
CA ALA A 12 10.48 7.70 5.60
C ALA A 12 10.11 8.88 6.51
N GLU A 13 8.86 8.92 6.97
CA GLU A 13 8.31 9.97 7.82
C GLU A 13 8.90 9.90 9.23
N ARG A 14 9.40 11.04 9.72
CA ARG A 14 9.78 11.20 11.13
C ARG A 14 9.11 12.42 11.73
N ARG A 15 8.84 12.39 13.03
CA ARG A 15 8.11 13.46 13.73
C ARG A 15 8.77 14.84 13.56
N GLU A 16 10.10 14.89 13.54
CA GLU A 16 10.88 16.12 13.41
C GLU A 16 10.89 16.73 12.00
N MET A 17 10.40 16.02 10.99
CA MET A 17 10.44 16.49 9.60
C MET A 17 9.37 17.55 9.32
N ILE A 18 9.81 18.71 8.82
CA ILE A 18 8.92 19.72 8.27
C ILE A 18 8.59 19.33 6.83
N VAL A 19 7.39 18.81 6.63
CA VAL A 19 6.88 18.39 5.32
C VAL A 19 5.93 19.42 4.76
N LYS A 20 6.28 20.01 3.62
CA LYS A 20 5.40 20.94 2.91
C LYS A 20 4.21 20.19 2.31
N HIS A 21 3.00 20.74 2.46
CA HIS A 21 1.74 20.13 1.98
C HIS A 21 1.41 18.76 2.62
N ARG A 22 1.86 18.55 3.86
CA ARG A 22 1.46 17.40 4.67
C ARG A 22 -0.05 17.44 4.95
N PRO A 23 -0.82 16.38 4.66
CA PRO A 23 -2.22 16.30 5.06
C PRO A 23 -2.32 16.19 6.59
N GLN A 24 -3.38 16.75 7.16
CA GLN A 24 -3.70 16.56 8.57
C GLN A 24 -4.38 15.20 8.75
N TYR A 25 -3.95 14.40 9.72
CA TYR A 25 -4.60 13.15 10.05
C TYR A 25 -5.74 13.39 11.04
N TYR A 26 -6.83 12.63 10.92
CA TYR A 26 -8.00 12.74 11.79
C TYR A 26 -8.52 11.38 12.21
N GLN A 27 -8.89 11.24 13.48
CA GLN A 27 -9.55 10.05 14.01
C GLN A 27 -10.91 10.41 14.58
N LEU A 28 -11.81 9.43 14.68
CA LEU A 28 -13.07 9.63 15.39
C LEU A 28 -12.78 9.72 16.90
N SER A 29 -13.19 10.83 17.51
CA SER A 29 -13.14 11.03 18.96
C SER A 29 -14.12 10.09 19.67
N ASN A 30 -15.28 9.86 19.04
CA ASN A 30 -16.29 8.92 19.50
C ASN A 30 -17.03 8.35 18.28
N GLN A 31 -17.13 7.02 18.19
CA GLN A 31 -17.78 6.33 17.06
C GLN A 31 -19.28 6.66 16.96
N THR A 32 -19.95 6.94 18.08
CA THR A 32 -21.39 7.23 18.11
C THR A 32 -21.73 8.67 17.71
N SER A 33 -20.87 9.64 18.02
CA SER A 33 -21.13 11.05 17.70
C SER A 33 -20.59 11.48 16.34
N GLY A 34 -19.71 10.69 15.72
CA GLY A 34 -19.08 11.02 14.44
C GLY A 34 -18.11 12.20 14.50
N THR A 35 -17.74 12.66 15.70
CA THR A 35 -16.87 13.83 15.88
C THR A 35 -15.43 13.50 15.53
N LEU A 36 -14.83 14.27 14.62
CA LEU A 36 -13.42 14.13 14.25
C LEU A 36 -12.51 14.92 15.18
N GLN A 37 -11.40 14.32 15.57
CA GLN A 37 -10.30 14.99 16.28
C GLN A 37 -9.01 14.79 15.48
N LYS A 38 -8.12 15.80 15.53
CA LYS A 38 -6.80 15.69 14.91
C LYS A 38 -6.03 14.53 15.53
N SER A 39 -5.38 13.74 14.69
CA SER A 39 -4.45 12.71 15.12
C SER A 39 -3.02 13.27 15.12
N ASP A 40 -2.20 12.78 16.04
CA ASP A 40 -0.77 13.07 16.07
C ASP A 40 -0.05 12.38 14.91
N ILE A 41 1.11 12.92 14.55
CA ILE A 41 2.03 12.24 13.63
C ILE A 41 2.61 11.04 14.38
N ILE A 42 2.24 9.85 13.92
CA ILE A 42 2.75 8.59 14.44
C ILE A 42 4.07 8.32 13.72
N ASP A 43 5.16 8.32 14.50
CA ASP A 43 6.46 7.87 14.04
C ASP A 43 6.51 6.34 14.20
N GLU A 44 5.98 5.62 13.21
CA GLU A 44 6.04 4.15 13.21
C GLU A 44 7.41 3.59 12.79
N LEU A 45 8.41 4.45 12.56
CA LEU A 45 9.79 3.99 12.45
C LEU A 45 10.40 3.63 13.80
N ILE A 46 9.64 3.72 14.91
CA ILE A 46 10.00 3.13 16.19
C ILE A 46 10.05 1.60 16.03
N SER A 47 11.25 1.16 15.69
CA SER A 47 11.81 -0.16 15.84
C SER A 47 11.34 -0.84 17.13
N TYR A 48 10.58 -1.92 17.01
CA TYR A 48 10.71 -3.01 17.97
C TYR A 48 11.80 -3.94 17.43
N GLU A 49 12.97 -3.89 18.07
CA GLU A 49 14.03 -4.91 18.04
C GLU A 49 14.16 -5.74 16.73
N GLY A 50 14.70 -5.11 15.68
CA GLY A 50 15.26 -5.86 14.54
C GLY A 50 14.34 -6.14 13.36
N SER A 51 13.11 -5.62 13.33
CA SER A 51 12.24 -5.71 12.14
C SER A 51 12.08 -4.35 11.44
N TRP A 52 12.37 -4.28 10.14
CA TRP A 52 12.13 -3.11 9.26
C TRP A 52 10.65 -3.04 8.86
N PRO A 53 10.12 -1.86 8.47
CA PRO A 53 8.88 -1.33 9.02
C PRO A 53 7.64 -1.79 8.25
N ALA A 54 6.56 -2.08 8.97
CA ALA A 54 5.24 -2.36 8.39
C ALA A 54 4.56 -1.11 7.77
N GLY A 55 5.22 0.06 7.78
CA GLY A 55 4.68 1.35 7.37
C GLY A 55 5.69 2.50 7.48
N GLY A 56 5.21 3.74 7.54
CA GLY A 56 6.05 4.92 7.81
C GLY A 56 6.70 5.58 6.59
N ILE A 57 6.32 5.20 5.37
CA ILE A 57 6.68 5.95 4.16
C ILE A 57 5.55 6.92 3.83
N ILE A 58 5.85 8.21 3.74
CA ILE A 58 4.93 9.21 3.18
C ILE A 58 5.30 9.46 1.72
N SER A 59 4.27 9.65 0.88
CA SER A 59 4.40 9.82 -0.56
C SER A 59 3.28 10.70 -1.10
N THR A 60 3.38 11.09 -2.36
CA THR A 60 2.29 11.75 -3.11
C THR A 60 1.61 10.75 -4.05
N ALA A 61 0.39 11.06 -4.48
CA ALA A 61 -0.31 10.24 -5.47
C ALA A 61 0.50 10.09 -6.77
N ASP A 62 1.11 11.19 -7.25
CA ASP A 62 1.99 11.17 -8.44
C ASP A 62 3.16 10.18 -8.29
N ASN A 63 3.88 10.24 -7.16
CA ASN A 63 5.00 9.33 -6.93
C ASN A 63 4.57 7.87 -6.79
N MET A 64 3.45 7.63 -6.12
CA MET A 64 2.90 6.27 -5.99
C MET A 64 2.46 5.70 -7.33
N LEU A 65 1.88 6.52 -8.22
CA LEU A 65 1.57 6.11 -9.59
C LEU A 65 2.84 5.83 -10.40
N ARG A 66 3.92 6.61 -10.24
CA ARG A 66 5.23 6.31 -10.86
C ARG A 66 5.76 4.95 -10.41
N PHE A 67 5.70 4.68 -9.11
CA PHE A 67 6.09 3.37 -8.55
C PHE A 67 5.25 2.24 -9.15
N ALA A 68 3.93 2.38 -9.13
CA ALA A 68 3.01 1.35 -9.63
C ALA A 68 3.22 1.08 -11.13
N ASN A 69 3.39 2.13 -11.94
CA ASN A 69 3.70 2.00 -13.37
C ASN A 69 5.05 1.33 -13.62
N ALA A 70 6.07 1.63 -12.81
CA ALA A 70 7.38 0.99 -12.92
C ALA A 70 7.30 -0.51 -12.59
N MET A 71 6.56 -0.88 -11.54
CA MET A 71 6.31 -2.28 -11.18
C MET A 71 5.58 -3.03 -12.30
N LEU A 72 4.52 -2.43 -12.83
CA LEU A 72 3.73 -2.98 -13.92
C LEU A 72 4.54 -3.15 -15.21
N SER A 73 5.35 -2.16 -15.57
CA SER A 73 6.26 -2.26 -16.71
C SER A 73 7.29 -3.36 -16.53
N ALA A 74 7.82 -3.52 -15.31
CA ALA A 74 8.82 -4.55 -15.02
C ALA A 74 8.20 -5.95 -15.07
N TYR A 75 6.95 -6.13 -14.62
CA TYR A 75 6.25 -7.42 -14.68
C TYR A 75 6.24 -8.05 -16.07
N HIS A 76 6.08 -7.25 -17.13
CA HIS A 76 6.02 -7.75 -18.51
C HIS A 76 7.36 -8.21 -19.09
N GLY A 77 8.49 -7.98 -18.41
CA GLY A 77 9.82 -8.31 -18.95
C GLY A 77 10.88 -8.69 -17.92
N ASN A 78 10.49 -8.87 -16.66
CA ASN A 78 11.39 -9.21 -15.57
C ASN A 78 10.78 -10.28 -14.65
N ASP A 79 11.31 -11.49 -14.76
CA ASP A 79 10.86 -12.66 -13.98
C ASP A 79 10.97 -12.44 -12.47
N GLN A 80 11.89 -11.59 -11.99
CA GLN A 80 12.01 -11.28 -10.55
C GLN A 80 10.80 -10.50 -10.02
N VAL A 81 10.19 -9.66 -10.85
CA VAL A 81 8.97 -8.94 -10.46
C VAL A 81 7.75 -9.86 -10.51
N GLN A 82 7.74 -10.84 -11.41
CA GLN A 82 6.73 -11.89 -11.41
C GLN A 82 6.85 -12.78 -10.16
N GLU A 83 8.08 -13.11 -9.75
CA GLU A 83 8.36 -13.85 -8.52
C GLU A 83 7.88 -13.09 -7.27
N LEU A 84 8.04 -11.75 -7.23
CA LEU A 84 7.53 -10.92 -6.14
C LEU A 84 6.01 -11.08 -5.94
N TRP A 85 5.27 -11.35 -7.01
CA TRP A 85 3.81 -11.49 -7.01
C TRP A 85 3.36 -12.95 -7.14
N THR A 86 4.27 -13.91 -6.95
CA THR A 86 3.91 -15.32 -6.88
C THR A 86 3.45 -15.62 -5.45
N PRO A 87 2.21 -16.09 -5.23
CA PRO A 87 1.74 -16.38 -3.89
C PRO A 87 2.57 -17.45 -3.19
N GLU A 88 2.81 -17.24 -1.90
CA GLU A 88 3.54 -18.17 -1.03
C GLU A 88 2.61 -18.63 0.10
N THR A 89 2.74 -19.87 0.56
CA THR A 89 1.98 -20.37 1.71
C THR A 89 2.48 -19.73 3.00
N ILE A 90 1.65 -18.90 3.63
CA ILE A 90 2.07 -18.06 4.79
C ILE A 90 1.69 -18.69 6.15
N GLY A 91 1.10 -19.88 6.13
CA GLY A 91 0.73 -20.60 7.35
C GLY A 91 -0.22 -19.79 8.24
N LYS A 92 0.00 -19.80 9.56
CA LYS A 92 -0.92 -19.20 10.56
C LYS A 92 -0.88 -17.67 10.67
N ILE A 93 -0.09 -16.97 9.84
CA ILE A 93 0.09 -15.51 9.92
C ILE A 93 -0.75 -14.84 8.83
N LYS A 94 -2.04 -15.18 8.79
CA LYS A 94 -2.99 -14.56 7.87
C LYS A 94 -4.30 -14.25 8.57
N PRO A 95 -5.03 -13.21 8.14
CA PRO A 95 -6.42 -13.02 8.56
C PRO A 95 -7.29 -14.19 8.10
N ASP A 96 -8.31 -14.55 8.89
CA ASP A 96 -9.20 -15.69 8.59
C ASP A 96 -9.94 -15.58 7.24
N TRP A 97 -10.08 -14.35 6.71
CA TRP A 97 -10.72 -14.08 5.44
C TRP A 97 -9.79 -14.23 4.22
N MET A 98 -8.48 -14.37 4.42
CA MET A 98 -7.49 -14.48 3.34
C MET A 98 -7.17 -15.96 3.08
N SER A 99 -7.09 -16.38 1.82
CA SER A 99 -6.64 -17.74 1.50
C SER A 99 -5.11 -17.87 1.62
N ASP A 100 -4.59 -19.10 1.77
CA ASP A 100 -3.14 -19.32 1.91
C ASP A 100 -2.34 -18.94 0.66
N ASN A 101 -3.02 -18.82 -0.48
CA ASN A 101 -2.42 -18.57 -1.79
C ASN A 101 -2.73 -17.15 -2.29
N GLU A 102 -3.02 -16.23 -1.37
CA GLU A 102 -3.41 -14.86 -1.69
C GLU A 102 -2.38 -13.79 -1.31
N TYR A 103 -1.19 -14.18 -0.83
CA TYR A 103 -0.17 -13.21 -0.44
C TYR A 103 1.23 -13.60 -0.92
N ALA A 104 1.97 -12.59 -1.38
CA ALA A 104 3.24 -12.69 -2.07
C ALA A 104 4.18 -11.55 -1.64
N LYS A 105 5.17 -11.85 -0.78
CA LYS A 105 6.26 -10.94 -0.37
C LYS A 105 5.85 -9.47 -0.12
N GLY A 106 4.76 -9.25 0.61
CA GLY A 106 4.22 -7.92 0.90
C GLY A 106 2.92 -7.58 0.16
N TRP A 107 2.60 -8.29 -0.92
CA TRP A 107 1.42 -8.03 -1.74
C TRP A 107 0.32 -9.04 -1.49
N GLN A 108 -0.91 -8.64 -1.71
CA GLN A 108 -2.01 -9.58 -1.92
C GLN A 108 -2.24 -9.79 -3.41
N VAL A 109 -2.48 -11.04 -3.78
CA VAL A 109 -2.61 -11.48 -5.17
C VAL A 109 -3.85 -12.35 -5.27
N ILE A 110 -4.83 -11.88 -6.03
CA ILE A 110 -6.10 -12.58 -6.24
C ILE A 110 -6.19 -12.98 -7.71
N HIS A 111 -6.41 -14.27 -7.93
CA HIS A 111 -6.80 -14.81 -9.23
C HIS A 111 -8.28 -15.12 -9.21
N TYR A 112 -9.08 -14.32 -9.92
CA TYR A 112 -10.52 -14.56 -10.01
C TYR A 112 -10.79 -15.77 -10.91
N PRO A 113 -11.73 -16.66 -10.53
CA PRO A 113 -12.21 -17.72 -11.39
C PRO A 113 -12.70 -17.23 -12.77
N ASP A 114 -12.52 -18.06 -13.79
CA ASP A 114 -12.87 -17.72 -15.17
C ASP A 114 -14.38 -17.51 -15.38
N ASP A 115 -15.21 -18.17 -14.57
CA ASP A 115 -16.67 -18.10 -14.60
C ASP A 115 -17.27 -16.82 -14.00
N LEU A 116 -16.48 -16.03 -13.26
CA LEU A 116 -16.95 -14.74 -12.74
C LEU A 116 -16.93 -13.65 -13.82
N PRO A 117 -17.93 -12.74 -13.87
CA PRO A 117 -18.08 -11.74 -14.92
C PRO A 117 -17.14 -10.52 -14.75
N TYR A 118 -16.03 -10.67 -14.02
CA TYR A 118 -15.06 -9.59 -13.86
C TYR A 118 -14.23 -9.42 -15.14
N PRO A 119 -14.06 -8.17 -15.62
CA PRO A 119 -13.28 -7.89 -16.83
C PRO A 119 -11.78 -8.12 -16.64
N TYR A 120 -11.32 -8.22 -15.39
CA TYR A 120 -9.95 -8.54 -15.00
C TYR A 120 -9.93 -9.85 -14.21
N LYS A 121 -8.87 -10.65 -14.41
CA LYS A 121 -8.71 -11.97 -13.77
C LYS A 121 -7.60 -12.02 -12.74
N THR A 122 -6.74 -11.01 -12.70
CA THR A 122 -5.63 -10.95 -11.73
C THR A 122 -5.56 -9.57 -11.13
N LEU A 123 -5.56 -9.53 -9.81
CA LEU A 123 -5.56 -8.33 -9.01
C LEU A 123 -4.39 -8.41 -8.03
N ILE A 124 -3.56 -7.37 -8.01
CA ILE A 124 -2.41 -7.28 -7.10
C ILE A 124 -2.59 -6.00 -6.30
N TRP A 125 -2.53 -6.10 -4.98
CA TRP A 125 -2.83 -4.94 -4.15
C TRP A 125 -2.12 -4.97 -2.81
N HIS A 126 -2.07 -3.80 -2.18
CA HIS A 126 -1.54 -3.62 -0.82
C HIS A 126 -2.28 -2.46 -0.16
N ASP A 127 -2.69 -2.69 1.10
CA ASP A 127 -3.26 -1.65 1.96
C ASP A 127 -2.24 -1.12 2.97
N GLY A 128 -2.31 0.17 3.24
CA GLY A 128 -1.59 0.83 4.32
C GLY A 128 -2.60 1.58 5.19
N GLY A 129 -2.50 1.44 6.51
CA GLY A 129 -3.40 2.11 7.44
C GLY A 129 -2.65 2.59 8.66
N LEU A 130 -2.81 3.86 8.99
CA LEU A 130 -2.35 4.48 10.22
C LEU A 130 -3.51 5.25 10.84
N THR A 131 -3.37 5.70 12.09
CA THR A 131 -4.42 6.51 12.73
C THR A 131 -4.68 7.79 11.94
N GLY A 132 -5.83 7.82 11.28
CA GLY A 132 -6.33 8.95 10.52
C GLY A 132 -5.84 9.08 9.08
N VAL A 133 -5.20 8.05 8.55
CA VAL A 133 -4.89 7.93 7.11
C VAL A 133 -4.96 6.47 6.66
N SER A 134 -5.49 6.24 5.48
CA SER A 134 -5.40 4.94 4.81
C SER A 134 -5.07 5.10 3.33
N THR A 135 -4.45 4.07 2.77
CA THR A 135 -4.06 4.01 1.37
C THR A 135 -4.30 2.61 0.83
N HIS A 136 -4.85 2.52 -0.38
CA HIS A 136 -5.04 1.29 -1.13
C HIS A 136 -4.38 1.44 -2.50
N LEU A 137 -3.40 0.60 -2.80
CA LEU A 137 -2.77 0.53 -4.12
C LEU A 137 -3.18 -0.76 -4.81
N THR A 138 -3.60 -0.66 -6.06
CA THR A 138 -4.09 -1.76 -6.89
C THR A 138 -3.39 -1.78 -8.24
N LEU A 139 -3.04 -2.95 -8.74
CA LEU A 139 -2.48 -3.18 -10.06
C LEU A 139 -3.24 -4.31 -10.77
N PHE A 140 -3.46 -4.12 -12.06
CA PHE A 140 -4.09 -5.07 -12.97
C PHE A 140 -3.09 -5.37 -14.09
N PRO A 141 -2.24 -6.40 -13.93
CA PRO A 141 -1.10 -6.60 -14.81
C PRO A 141 -1.48 -6.85 -16.28
N LYS A 142 -2.54 -7.62 -16.53
CA LYS A 142 -2.96 -7.95 -17.90
C LYS A 142 -3.59 -6.76 -18.63
N GLU A 143 -4.28 -5.91 -17.86
CA GLU A 143 -5.01 -4.75 -18.36
C GLU A 143 -4.14 -3.48 -18.40
N ASN A 144 -2.88 -3.57 -17.95
CA ASN A 144 -1.93 -2.47 -17.85
C ASN A 144 -2.52 -1.24 -17.13
N MET A 145 -3.20 -1.49 -15.99
CA MET A 145 -3.92 -0.47 -15.23
C MET A 145 -3.47 -0.47 -13.77
N VAL A 146 -3.42 0.72 -13.18
CA VAL A 146 -3.14 0.94 -11.76
C VAL A 146 -4.23 1.80 -11.13
N GLY A 147 -4.58 1.52 -9.88
CA GLY A 147 -5.51 2.30 -9.08
C GLY A 147 -4.84 2.69 -7.77
N LEU A 148 -5.01 3.94 -7.36
CA LEU A 148 -4.54 4.42 -6.07
C LEU A 148 -5.67 5.18 -5.39
N THR A 149 -6.00 4.77 -4.18
CA THR A 149 -6.92 5.50 -3.30
C THR A 149 -6.18 5.85 -2.03
N SER A 150 -6.28 7.09 -1.59
CA SER A 150 -5.79 7.53 -0.28
C SER A 150 -6.88 8.32 0.40
N SER A 151 -7.16 7.99 1.66
CA SER A 151 -8.07 8.77 2.49
C SER A 151 -7.29 9.41 3.62
N ALA A 152 -7.31 10.73 3.64
CA ALA A 152 -6.92 11.57 4.76
C ALA A 152 -7.90 12.75 4.73
N VAL A 153 -8.54 13.06 5.85
CA VAL A 153 -9.46 14.20 5.88
C VAL A 153 -8.61 15.47 5.82
N SER A 154 -8.81 16.34 4.82
CA SER A 154 -8.08 17.61 4.68
C SER A 154 -8.89 18.77 5.23
#